data_AF-W2SSA3-F1
#
_entry.id   AF-W2SSA3-F1
#
_cell.length_a   1.000
_cell.length_b   1.000
_cell.length_c   1.000
_cell.angle_alpha   90.00
_cell.angle_beta   90.00
_cell.angle_gamma   90.00
#
_symmetry.space_group_name_H-M   'P 1'
#
loop_
_entity.id
_entity.type
_entity.pdbx_description
1 polymer ?
#
loop_
_entity_poly.entity_id
_entity_poly.type
_entity_poly.pdbx_seq_one_letter_code
_entity_poly.pdbx_strand_id
1 'polypeptide(L)' 'SESHRLPSVLIIGVRKGGTRALLDAMTLHPKIRAVRKEAHFFDLNFSRGIDWYRSLMPLSTSDQ' A
#
# COMPACT_ATOMS: atom_id res chain seq x y z
N SER A 1 -10.51 -14.57 7.38
CA SER A 1 -11.12 -14.27 6.08
C SER A 1 -10.27 -13.23 5.37
N GLU A 2 -10.16 -13.33 4.05
CA GLU A 2 -9.45 -12.31 3.26
C GLU A 2 -10.33 -11.08 3.06
N SER A 3 -9.73 -9.89 3.08
CA SER A 3 -10.42 -8.62 2.81
C SER A 3 -9.43 -7.54 2.41
N HIS A 4 -9.94 -6.48 1.77
CA HIS A 4 -9.19 -5.25 1.56
C HIS A 4 -9.05 -4.49 2.88
N ARG A 5 -7.83 -4.41 3.41
CA ARG A 5 -7.51 -3.67 4.64
C ARG A 5 -6.77 -2.39 4.33
N LEU A 6 -6.89 -1.40 5.20
CA LEU A 6 -6.05 -0.20 5.10
C LEU A 6 -4.58 -0.58 5.36
N PRO A 7 -3.63 0.15 4.74
CA PRO A 7 -2.23 -0.10 4.98
C PRO A 7 -1.86 0.17 6.44
N SER A 8 -1.15 -0.77 7.06
CA SER A 8 -0.55 -0.61 8.39
C SER A 8 0.76 0.19 8.34
N VAL A 9 1.41 0.21 7.17
CA VAL A 9 2.69 0.90 6.93
C VAL A 9 2.60 1.68 5.63
N LEU A 10 3.20 2.87 5.61
CA LEU A 10 3.29 3.74 4.44
C LEU A 10 4.75 4.09 4.13
N ILE A 11 5.17 3.89 2.89
CA ILE A 11 6.42 4.45 2.38
C ILE A 11 6.09 5.83 1.79
N ILE A 12 6.47 6.89 2.50
CA ILE A 12 6.08 8.27 2.16
C ILE A 12 7.12 9.03 1.32
N GLY A 13 8.29 8.43 1.06
CA GLY A 13 9.34 9.09 0.30
C GLY A 13 10.75 8.63 0.66
N VAL A 14 11.79 9.30 0.16
CA VAL A 14 11.72 10.47 -0.75
C VAL A 14 11.84 10.08 -2.22
N ARG A 15 11.40 10.97 -3.13
CA ARG A 15 11.54 10.78 -4.57
C ARG A 15 13.00 10.56 -4.93
N LYS A 16 13.28 9.54 -5.76
CA LYS A 16 14.64 9.05 -6.10
C LYS A 16 15.44 8.44 -4.93
N GLY A 17 14.83 8.25 -3.75
CA GLY A 17 15.46 7.59 -2.60
C GLY A 17 15.39 6.06 -2.61
N GLY A 18 14.96 5.43 -3.70
CA GLY A 18 14.88 3.96 -3.81
C GLY A 18 13.61 3.34 -3.21
N THR A 19 12.52 4.10 -3.07
CA THR A 19 11.23 3.62 -2.51
C THR A 19 10.70 2.37 -3.21
N ARG A 20 10.89 2.26 -4.53
CA ARG A 20 10.47 1.08 -5.30
C ARG A 20 11.27 -0.17 -4.95
N ALA A 21 12.59 -0.05 -4.85
CA ALA A 21 13.46 -1.18 -4.53
C ALA A 21 13.18 -1.70 -3.11
N LEU A 22 12.96 -0.79 -2.15
CA LEU A 22 12.57 -1.15 -0.79
C LEU A 22 11.24 -1.92 -0.79
N LEU A 23 10.23 -1.40 -1.49
CA LEU A 23 8.92 -2.05 -1.59
C LEU A 23 9.05 -3.46 -2.19
N ASP A 24 9.75 -3.59 -3.32
CA ASP A 24 9.94 -4.87 -3.99
C ASP A 24 10.66 -5.88 -3.07
N ALA A 25 11.70 -5.45 -2.34
CA ALA A 25 12.39 -6.30 -1.36
C ALA A 25 11.47 -6.73 -0.20
N MET A 26 10.66 -5.81 0.35
CA MET A 26 9.71 -6.13 1.43
C MET A 26 8.65 -7.14 0.98
N THR A 27 8.17 -7.04 -0.26
CA THR A 27 7.16 -7.97 -0.79
C THR A 27 7.65 -9.41 -0.97
N LEU A 28 8.94 -9.69 -0.80
CA LEU A 28 9.46 -11.05 -0.74
C LEU A 28 9.05 -11.77 0.56
N HIS A 29 8.69 -11.03 1.62
CA HIS A 29 8.28 -11.62 2.88
C HIS A 29 6.81 -12.10 2.82
N PRO A 30 6.49 -13.35 3.22
CA PRO A 30 5.15 -13.93 3.05
C PRO A 30 4.03 -13.21 3.82
N LYS A 31 4.40 -12.44 4.85
CA LYS A 31 3.45 -11.62 5.64
C LYS A 31 3.27 -10.19 5.12
N ILE A 32 3.86 -9.83 3.99
CA ILE A 32 3.75 -8.47 3.46
C ILE A 32 2.97 -8.51 2.15
N ARG A 33 1.86 -7.77 2.11
CA ARG A 33 1.10 -7.51 0.89
C ARG A 33 1.13 -6.02 0.61
N ALA A 34 1.58 -5.65 -0.58
CA ALA A 34 1.71 -4.25 -0.95
C ALA A 34 0.97 -3.93 -2.26
N VAL A 35 0.53 -2.68 -2.35
CA VAL A 35 0.05 -2.09 -3.59
C VAL A 35 1.27 -1.74 -4.46
N ARG A 36 1.29 -2.18 -5.72
CA ARG A 36 2.44 -1.96 -6.63
C ARG A 36 2.47 -0.57 -7.27
N LYS A 37 1.34 0.14 -7.30
CA LYS A 37 1.18 1.45 -7.94
C LYS A 37 0.97 2.52 -6.88
N GLU A 38 1.72 3.61 -6.95
CA GLU A 38 1.51 4.75 -6.06
C GLU A 38 0.06 5.27 -6.20
N ALA A 39 -0.69 5.20 -5.09
CA ALA A 39 -2.11 5.53 -5.08
C ALA A 39 -2.38 7.04 -5.12
N HIS A 40 -1.39 7.85 -4.74
CA HIS A 40 -1.52 9.30 -4.62
C HIS A 40 -2.79 9.71 -3.86
N PHE A 41 -3.08 9.03 -2.74
CA PHE A 41 -4.30 9.28 -1.98
C PHE A 41 -4.20 10.58 -1.19
N PHE A 42 -3.11 10.79 -0.44
CA PHE A 42 -2.96 11.93 0.46
C PHE A 42 -2.56 13.24 -0.25
N ASP A 43 -2.24 13.20 -1.54
CA ASP A 43 -1.86 14.36 -2.36
C ASP A 43 -2.89 14.66 -3.47
N LEU A 44 -3.23 13.70 -4.33
CA LEU A 44 -4.04 13.95 -5.54
C LEU A 44 -5.48 13.45 -5.44
N ASN A 45 -5.74 12.40 -4.66
CA ASN A 45 -6.99 11.65 -4.71
C ASN A 45 -7.78 11.63 -3.38
N PHE A 46 -7.48 12.55 -2.46
CA PHE A 46 -8.09 12.56 -1.13
C PHE A 46 -9.62 12.67 -1.19
N SER A 47 -10.14 13.46 -2.14
CA SER A 47 -11.57 13.66 -2.38
C SER A 47 -12.33 12.41 -2.80
N ARG A 48 -11.64 11.34 -3.25
CA ARG A 48 -12.27 10.06 -3.59
C ARG A 48 -12.68 9.24 -2.36
N GLY A 49 -12.24 9.63 -1.17
CA GLY A 49 -12.64 9.01 0.09
C GLY A 49 -11.85 7.76 0.45
N ILE A 50 -11.97 7.37 1.73
CA ILE A 50 -11.19 6.28 2.33
C ILE A 50 -11.56 4.90 1.76
N ASP A 51 -12.81 4.70 1.36
CA ASP A 51 -13.27 3.43 0.79
C ASP A 51 -12.68 3.19 -0.60
N TRP A 52 -12.56 4.26 -1.41
CA TRP A 52 -11.80 4.19 -2.66
C TRP A 52 -10.35 3.80 -2.39
N TYR A 53 -9.68 4.44 -1.42
CA TYR A 53 -8.30 4.09 -1.08
C TYR A 53 -8.15 2.64 -0.61
N ARG A 54 -9.07 2.16 0.23
CA ARG A 54 -9.11 0.77 0.71
C ARG A 54 -9.27 -0.21 -0.46
N SER A 55 -10.13 0.10 -1.44
CA SER A 55 -10.37 -0.77 -2.60
C SER A 55 -9.13 -0.99 -3.48
N LEU A 56 -8.13 -0.11 -3.39
CA LEU A 56 -6.86 -0.27 -4.12
C LEU A 56 -5.95 -1.30 -3.46
N MET A 57 -6.08 -1.53 -2.15
CA MET A 57 -5.20 -2.43 -1.41
C MET A 57 -5.39 -3.88 -1.88
N PRO A 58 -4.37 -4.75 -1.83
CA PRO A 58 -4.57 -6.16 -2.12
C PRO A 58 -5.45 -6.83 -1.05
N LEU A 59 -6.04 -7.98 -1.37
CA LEU A 59 -6.58 -8.87 -0.35
C LEU A 59 -5.43 -9.34 0.56
N SER A 60 -5.65 -9.25 1.86
CA SER A 60 -4.74 -9.77 2.89
C SER A 60 -5.49 -10.66 3.88
N THR A 61 -4.77 -11.34 4.76
CA THR A 61 -5.31 -11.92 6.00
C THR A 61 -5.16 -10.93 7.17
N SER A 62 -5.57 -11.31 8.38
CA SER A 62 -5.43 -10.47 9.58
C SER A 62 -4.00 -10.43 10.13
N ASP A 63 -3.18 -11.42 9.79
CA ASP A 63 -1.78 -11.56 10.18
C ASP A 63 -0.79 -11.07 9.09
N GLN A 64 -1.34 -10.51 8.01
CA GLN A 64 -0.66 -9.84 6.90
C GLN A 64 -0.89 -8.33 6.93
#